data_AF-A0AAD3HMK9-F1
#
_entry.id   AF-A0AAD3HMK9-F1
#
_cell.length_a   1.000
_cell.length_b   1.000
_cell.length_c   1.000
_cell.angle_alpha   90.00
_cell.angle_beta   90.00
_cell.angle_gamma   90.00
#
_symmetry.space_group_name_H-M   'P 1'
#
loop_
_entity.id
_entity.type
_entity.pdbx_description
1 polymer ?
#
loop_
_entity_poly.entity_id
_entity_poly.type
_entity_poly.pdbx_seq_one_letter_code
_entity_poly.pdbx_strand_id
1 'polypeptide(L)'
;LPGSSPHSLAARVRRLAGWAGVAAEVRLDEGAMWPGSRVTSPRGRPFRLLRQAIQETWRKEGEPDVPVVPFMLSGATDSKHYANLTYGGVVLRFVPYGMNKTAGELGLIHGTNERIRASYFARAVCTYGRVFELFGSEERLEEQGEGEGRN
;
A
#
# COMPACT_ATOMS: atom_id res chain seq x y z
N LEU A 1 13.38 5.66 -0.99
CA LEU A 1 13.11 4.35 -0.35
C LEU A 1 13.21 4.48 1.18
N PRO A 2 12.65 3.54 1.98
CA PRO A 2 12.89 3.53 3.42
C PRO A 2 14.38 3.65 3.75
N GLY A 3 14.72 4.46 4.75
CA GLY A 3 16.11 4.74 5.13
C GLY A 3 16.85 5.77 4.25
N SER A 4 16.20 6.36 3.25
CA SER A 4 16.76 7.46 2.45
C SER A 4 15.87 8.70 2.53
N SER A 5 16.48 9.88 2.59
CA SER A 5 15.80 11.17 2.49
C SER A 5 16.13 11.86 1.16
N PRO A 6 15.25 12.75 0.65
CA PRO A 6 15.56 13.54 -0.54
C PRO A 6 16.88 14.31 -0.41
N HIS A 7 17.17 14.85 0.78
CA HIS A 7 18.44 15.51 1.10
C HIS A 7 19.65 14.57 0.95
N SER A 8 19.57 13.36 1.50
CA SER A 8 20.64 12.36 1.38
C SER A 8 20.88 11.95 -0.08
N LEU A 9 19.81 11.91 -0.89
CA LEU A 9 19.88 11.60 -2.30
C LEU A 9 20.54 12.75 -3.09
N ALA A 10 20.10 13.99 -2.86
CA ALA A 10 20.71 15.16 -3.51
C ALA A 10 22.20 15.29 -3.15
N ALA A 11 22.57 15.09 -1.88
CA ALA A 11 23.97 15.07 -1.47
C ALA A 11 24.77 13.96 -2.19
N ARG A 12 24.19 12.78 -2.36
CA ARG A 12 24.81 11.68 -3.12
C ARG A 12 24.98 12.04 -4.60
N VAL A 13 23.97 12.62 -5.24
CA VAL A 13 24.04 13.01 -6.66
C VAL A 13 25.13 14.07 -6.87
N ARG A 14 25.18 15.12 -6.03
CA ARG A 14 26.23 16.15 -6.11
C ARG A 14 27.63 15.57 -5.99
N ARG A 15 27.85 14.64 -5.06
CA ARG A 15 29.13 13.95 -4.89
C ARG A 15 29.53 13.17 -6.14
N LEU A 16 28.58 12.44 -6.74
CA LEU A 16 28.84 11.64 -7.94
C LEU A 16 29.11 12.52 -9.17
N ALA A 17 28.41 13.66 -9.31
CA ALA A 17 28.66 14.62 -10.39
C ALA A 17 30.08 15.20 -10.29
N GLY A 18 30.52 15.60 -9.10
CA GLY A 18 31.89 16.07 -8.87
C GLY A 18 32.94 15.00 -9.19
N TRP A 19 32.71 13.75 -8.78
CA TRP A 19 33.60 12.64 -9.12
C TRP A 19 33.71 12.38 -10.62
N ALA A 20 32.59 12.52 -11.34
CA ALA A 20 32.54 12.34 -12.80
C ALA A 20 33.04 13.56 -13.59
N GLY A 21 33.42 14.67 -12.93
CA GLY A 21 33.77 15.92 -13.61
C GLY A 21 32.60 16.60 -14.32
N VAL A 22 31.36 16.25 -13.96
CA VAL A 22 30.15 16.81 -14.57
C VAL A 22 29.73 18.06 -13.79
N ALA A 23 29.68 19.20 -14.47
CA ALA A 23 29.06 20.41 -13.93
C ALA A 23 27.53 20.21 -13.91
N ALA A 24 26.97 19.94 -12.72
CA ALA A 24 25.54 19.76 -12.53
C ALA A 24 25.02 20.62 -11.37
N GLU A 25 23.91 21.31 -11.60
CA GLU A 25 23.16 21.99 -10.55
C GLU A 25 22.05 21.08 -10.04
N VAL A 26 22.09 20.74 -8.74
CA VAL A 26 21.07 19.91 -8.10
C VAL A 26 20.27 20.79 -7.13
N ARG A 27 19.00 21.04 -7.46
CA ARG A 27 18.06 21.75 -6.61
C ARG A 27 17.04 20.78 -6.04
N LEU A 28 16.61 21.04 -4.81
CA LEU A 28 15.48 20.37 -4.20
C LEU A 28 14.27 21.29 -4.35
N ASP A 29 13.16 20.74 -4.84
CA ASP A 29 11.87 21.42 -4.83
C ASP A 29 11.13 21.01 -3.55
N GLU A 30 11.05 21.94 -2.60
CA GLU A 30 10.41 21.70 -1.30
C GLU A 30 8.91 21.40 -1.43
N GLY A 31 8.24 21.91 -2.46
CA GLY A 31 6.81 21.67 -2.71
C GLY A 31 6.50 20.27 -3.26
N ALA A 32 7.50 19.62 -3.88
CA ALA A 32 7.37 18.29 -4.49
C ALA A 32 8.07 17.19 -3.68
N MET A 33 8.60 17.50 -2.50
CA MET A 33 9.43 16.59 -1.73
C MET A 33 8.67 15.87 -0.63
N TRP A 34 8.54 14.55 -0.73
CA TRP A 34 8.05 13.71 0.38
C TRP A 34 9.06 12.65 0.79
N PRO A 35 9.32 12.49 2.10
CA PRO A 35 10.07 11.33 2.58
C PRO A 35 9.29 10.06 2.26
N GLY A 36 10.00 8.93 2.15
CA GLY A 36 9.35 7.63 2.04
C GLY A 36 8.43 7.42 3.26
N SER A 37 7.18 7.03 3.01
CA SER A 37 6.24 6.74 4.09
C SER A 37 6.75 5.60 4.97
N ARG A 38 6.31 5.57 6.23
CA ARG A 38 6.53 4.43 7.13
C ARG A 38 6.02 3.15 6.49
N VAL A 39 6.74 2.06 6.78
CA VAL A 39 6.40 0.72 6.28
C VAL A 39 5.57 0.01 7.34
N THR A 40 4.33 -0.36 6.98
CA THR A 40 3.50 -1.22 7.82
C THR A 40 4.11 -2.61 7.92
N SER A 41 4.23 -3.15 9.13
CA SER A 41 4.78 -4.48 9.34
C SER A 41 3.92 -5.57 8.67
N PRO A 42 4.49 -6.42 7.80
CA PRO A 42 3.74 -7.52 7.16
C PRO A 42 3.42 -8.66 8.13
N ARG A 43 4.01 -8.64 9.34
CA ARG A 43 3.71 -9.58 10.42
C ARG A 43 2.60 -9.07 11.36
N GLY A 44 2.27 -7.79 11.27
CA GLY A 44 1.28 -7.15 12.14
C GLY A 44 -0.16 -7.53 11.80
N ARG A 45 -1.06 -7.32 12.77
CA ARG A 45 -2.50 -7.54 12.64
C ARG A 45 -3.11 -6.91 11.37
N PRO A 46 -2.82 -5.65 11.01
CA PRO A 46 -3.44 -5.02 9.85
C PRO A 46 -3.17 -5.78 8.53
N PHE A 47 -1.94 -6.24 8.33
CA PHE A 47 -1.60 -7.02 7.14
C PHE A 47 -2.24 -8.40 7.14
N ARG A 48 -2.38 -9.04 8.30
CA ARG A 48 -3.05 -10.35 8.43
C ARG A 48 -4.54 -10.25 8.09
N LEU A 49 -5.24 -9.21 8.57
CA LEU A 49 -6.65 -8.99 8.24
C LEU A 49 -6.85 -8.71 6.75
N LEU A 50 -5.99 -7.88 6.14
CA LEU A 50 -6.03 -7.65 4.69
C LEU A 50 -5.78 -8.95 3.90
N ARG A 51 -4.79 -9.75 4.33
CA ARG A 51 -4.52 -11.07 3.73
C ARG A 51 -5.75 -11.97 3.79
N GLN A 52 -6.39 -12.05 4.96
CA GLN A 52 -7.60 -12.84 5.15
C GLN A 52 -8.72 -12.38 4.21
N ALA A 53 -9.02 -11.07 4.17
CA ALA A 53 -10.07 -10.53 3.30
C ALA A 53 -9.83 -10.86 1.82
N ILE A 54 -8.58 -10.73 1.35
CA ILE A 54 -8.21 -11.08 -0.03
C ILE A 54 -8.41 -12.58 -0.27
N GLN A 55 -7.91 -13.44 0.62
CA GLN A 55 -7.99 -14.88 0.43
C GLN A 55 -9.45 -15.39 0.43
N GLU A 56 -10.29 -14.88 1.34
CA GLU A 56 -11.71 -15.24 1.40
C GLU A 56 -12.47 -14.82 0.15
N THR A 57 -12.21 -13.62 -0.39
CA THR A 57 -12.95 -13.07 -1.53
C THR A 57 -12.42 -13.50 -2.90
N TRP A 58 -11.17 -13.97 -2.96
CA TRP A 58 -10.52 -14.44 -4.19
C TRP A 58 -10.37 -15.96 -4.27
N ARG A 59 -10.78 -16.69 -3.23
CA ARG A 59 -10.83 -18.15 -3.22
C ARG A 59 -11.60 -18.68 -4.43
N LYS A 60 -11.11 -19.80 -4.96
CA LYS A 60 -11.82 -20.62 -5.92
C LYS A 60 -11.83 -22.05 -5.42
N GLU A 61 -12.97 -22.70 -5.55
CA GLU A 61 -13.13 -24.09 -5.11
C GLU A 61 -12.17 -25.01 -5.84
N GLY A 62 -11.49 -25.90 -5.10
CA GLY A 62 -10.49 -26.81 -5.64
C GLY A 62 -9.13 -26.18 -5.97
N GLU A 63 -8.94 -24.86 -5.82
CA GLU A 63 -7.64 -24.20 -5.98
C GLU A 63 -7.04 -23.81 -4.61
N PRO A 64 -5.70 -23.78 -4.47
CA PRO A 64 -5.04 -23.21 -3.30
C PRO A 64 -5.39 -21.72 -3.09
N ASP A 65 -5.32 -21.25 -1.84
CA ASP A 65 -5.52 -19.83 -1.55
C ASP A 65 -4.52 -18.96 -2.31
N VAL A 66 -4.98 -17.79 -2.76
CA VAL A 66 -4.12 -16.84 -3.47
C VAL A 66 -2.98 -16.36 -2.56
N PRO A 67 -1.72 -16.34 -3.04
CA PRO A 67 -0.61 -15.79 -2.28
C PRO A 67 -0.78 -14.28 -2.07
N VAL A 68 -0.73 -13.81 -0.83
CA VAL A 68 -0.73 -12.38 -0.48
C VAL A 68 0.63 -12.00 0.08
N VAL A 69 1.41 -11.28 -0.72
CA VAL A 69 2.78 -10.88 -0.37
C VAL A 69 2.90 -9.35 -0.27
N PRO A 70 3.67 -8.83 0.70
CA PRO A 70 3.95 -7.41 0.75
C PRO A 70 4.84 -7.00 -0.44
N PHE A 71 4.65 -5.79 -0.94
CA PHE A 71 5.51 -5.21 -1.97
C PHE A 71 5.82 -3.74 -1.65
N MET A 72 6.89 -3.22 -2.24
CA MET A 72 7.21 -1.79 -2.18
C MET A 72 6.66 -1.08 -3.42
N LEU A 73 5.77 -0.11 -3.20
CA LEU A 73 5.29 0.76 -4.26
C LEU A 73 6.33 1.86 -4.53
N SER A 74 6.84 1.93 -5.77
CA SER A 74 7.78 2.99 -6.20
C SER A 74 7.07 4.29 -6.60
N GLY A 75 5.75 4.31 -6.64
CA GLY A 75 4.93 5.49 -6.90
C GLY A 75 4.49 6.21 -5.63
N ALA A 76 4.02 7.45 -5.78
CA ALA A 76 3.38 8.19 -4.71
C ALA A 76 1.87 7.93 -4.71
N THR A 77 1.26 7.85 -3.53
CA THR A 77 -0.20 7.88 -3.36
C THR A 77 -0.55 8.90 -2.30
N ASP A 78 -1.82 9.28 -2.22
CA ASP A 78 -2.28 10.30 -1.26
C ASP A 78 -2.16 9.87 0.19
N SER A 79 -1.89 8.59 0.46
CA SER A 79 -1.52 8.08 1.78
C SER A 79 -0.44 8.89 2.50
N LYS A 80 0.44 9.60 1.78
CA LYS A 80 1.44 10.50 2.35
C LYS A 80 0.82 11.65 3.17
N HIS A 81 -0.38 12.09 2.81
CA HIS A 81 -1.15 13.12 3.52
C HIS A 81 -1.88 12.56 4.75
N TYR A 82 -2.21 11.27 4.75
CA TYR A 82 -2.90 10.60 5.86
C TYR A 82 -1.96 9.97 6.89
N ALA A 83 -0.68 9.78 6.55
CA ALA A 83 0.27 9.04 7.38
C ALA A 83 0.40 9.56 8.82
N ASN A 84 0.28 10.88 9.03
CA ASN A 84 0.35 11.50 10.35
C ASN A 84 -1.00 11.50 11.11
N LEU A 85 -2.10 11.21 10.41
CA LEU A 85 -3.44 11.12 10.97
C LEU A 85 -3.80 9.69 11.38
N THR A 86 -3.08 8.69 10.87
CA THR A 86 -3.36 7.29 11.15
C THR A 86 -2.64 6.80 12.41
N TYR A 87 -3.42 6.33 13.40
CA TYR A 87 -2.88 5.76 14.63
C TYR A 87 -1.91 4.61 14.34
N GLY A 88 -0.79 4.58 15.06
CA GLY A 88 0.29 3.60 14.85
C GLY A 88 1.00 3.68 13.50
N GLY A 89 0.69 4.69 12.65
CA GLY A 89 1.26 4.85 11.31
C GLY A 89 0.92 3.70 10.36
N VAL A 90 -0.19 3.00 10.59
CA VAL A 90 -0.60 1.81 9.83
C VAL A 90 -1.20 2.23 8.49
N VAL A 91 -0.43 2.08 7.41
CA VAL A 91 -0.89 2.38 6.05
C VAL A 91 -0.75 1.15 5.17
N LEU A 92 -1.87 0.62 4.68
CA LEU A 92 -1.92 -0.48 3.72
C LEU A 92 -2.32 0.07 2.35
N ARG A 93 -1.48 -0.15 1.33
CA ARG A 93 -1.76 0.25 -0.05
C ARG A 93 -2.06 -1.00 -0.86
N PHE A 94 -3.26 -1.09 -1.39
CA PHE A 94 -3.68 -2.21 -2.21
C PHE A 94 -4.82 -1.76 -3.13
N VAL A 95 -4.91 -2.41 -4.28
CA VAL A 95 -6.10 -2.37 -5.12
C VAL A 95 -6.46 -3.82 -5.42
N PRO A 96 -7.61 -4.32 -4.94
CA PRO A 96 -7.93 -5.74 -5.02
C PRO A 96 -8.57 -6.08 -6.37
N TYR A 97 -7.85 -5.87 -7.47
CA TYR A 97 -8.25 -6.34 -8.80
C TYR A 97 -7.12 -7.14 -9.46
N GLY A 98 -7.47 -8.04 -10.39
CA GLY A 98 -6.50 -8.83 -11.14
C GLY A 98 -5.96 -8.09 -12.36
N MET A 99 -4.71 -8.38 -12.72
CA MET A 99 -4.10 -7.92 -13.98
C MET A 99 -3.48 -9.11 -14.71
N ASN A 100 -3.85 -9.27 -15.97
CA ASN A 100 -3.23 -10.21 -16.88
C ASN A 100 -2.04 -9.55 -17.60
N LYS A 101 -0.84 -9.91 -17.14
CA LYS A 101 0.43 -9.43 -17.73
C LYS A 101 0.61 -9.85 -19.18
N THR A 102 0.22 -11.06 -19.57
CA THR A 102 0.39 -11.55 -20.95
C THR A 102 -0.58 -10.89 -21.92
N ALA A 103 -1.74 -10.44 -21.42
CA ALA A 103 -2.69 -9.63 -22.19
C ALA A 103 -2.35 -8.13 -22.21
N GLY A 104 -1.22 -7.70 -21.64
CA GLY A 104 -0.80 -6.30 -21.64
C GLY A 104 -1.59 -5.39 -20.70
N GLU A 105 -2.39 -5.93 -19.77
CA GLU A 105 -3.26 -5.13 -18.90
C GLU A 105 -2.47 -4.18 -17.97
N LEU A 106 -1.20 -4.48 -17.68
CA LEU A 106 -0.33 -3.60 -16.89
C LEU A 106 -0.05 -2.26 -17.60
N GLY A 107 0.00 -2.24 -18.93
CA GLY A 107 0.22 -1.03 -19.72
C GLY A 107 -1.00 -0.12 -19.82
N LEU A 108 -2.15 -0.54 -19.28
CA LEU A 108 -3.35 0.27 -19.23
C LEU A 108 -3.30 1.35 -18.14
N ILE A 109 -2.46 1.17 -17.11
CA ILE A 109 -2.31 2.15 -16.03
C ILE A 109 -1.69 3.42 -16.62
N HIS A 110 -2.44 4.53 -16.60
CA HIS A 110 -2.08 5.79 -17.29
C HIS A 110 -1.95 5.66 -18.82
N GLY A 111 -2.54 4.60 -19.40
CA GLY A 111 -2.52 4.33 -20.83
C GLY A 111 -3.79 4.79 -21.55
N THR A 112 -3.80 4.67 -22.88
CA THR A 112 -5.00 4.93 -23.69
C THR A 112 -6.06 3.87 -23.44
N ASN A 113 -7.31 4.30 -23.27
CA ASN A 113 -8.46 3.43 -23.03
C ASN A 113 -8.26 2.53 -21.79
N GLU A 114 -7.80 3.14 -20.70
CA GLU A 114 -7.67 2.51 -19.38
C GLU A 114 -9.01 1.85 -18.99
N ARG A 115 -8.94 0.57 -18.62
CA ARG A 115 -10.12 -0.25 -18.33
C ARG A 115 -9.77 -1.44 -17.45
N ILE A 116 -10.78 -1.96 -16.76
CA ILE A 116 -10.70 -3.16 -15.94
C ILE A 116 -11.82 -4.12 -16.29
N ARG A 117 -11.64 -5.41 -16.01
CA ARG A 117 -12.71 -6.41 -16.18
C ARG A 117 -13.80 -6.19 -15.13
N ALA A 118 -15.07 -6.20 -15.55
CA ALA A 118 -16.21 -6.04 -14.64
C ALA A 118 -16.21 -7.08 -13.50
N SER A 119 -15.81 -8.32 -13.79
CA SER A 119 -15.68 -9.38 -12.77
C SER A 119 -14.61 -9.07 -11.72
N TYR A 120 -13.50 -8.42 -12.10
CA TYR A 120 -12.48 -7.98 -11.14
C TYR A 120 -12.93 -6.77 -10.34
N PHE A 121 -13.69 -5.85 -10.95
CA PHE A 121 -14.31 -4.74 -10.22
C PHE A 121 -15.27 -5.26 -9.14
N ALA A 122 -16.16 -6.20 -9.48
CA ALA A 122 -17.07 -6.80 -8.51
C ALA A 122 -16.32 -7.47 -7.34
N ARG A 123 -15.27 -8.24 -7.64
CA ARG A 123 -14.41 -8.82 -6.60
C ARG A 123 -13.70 -7.77 -5.75
N ALA A 124 -13.29 -6.66 -6.35
CA ALA A 124 -12.66 -5.56 -5.61
C ALA A 124 -13.63 -4.97 -4.57
N VAL A 125 -14.89 -4.74 -4.97
CA VAL A 125 -15.94 -4.28 -4.06
C VAL A 125 -16.16 -5.26 -2.91
N CYS A 126 -16.28 -6.56 -3.20
CA CYS A 126 -16.38 -7.59 -2.15
C CYS A 126 -15.16 -7.59 -1.21
N THR A 127 -13.95 -7.42 -1.76
CA THR A 127 -12.72 -7.38 -0.95
C THR A 127 -12.72 -6.18 -0.01
N TYR A 128 -13.09 -4.98 -0.48
CA TYR A 128 -13.20 -3.80 0.38
C TYR A 128 -14.26 -3.97 1.46
N GLY A 129 -15.44 -4.51 1.12
CA GLY A 129 -16.49 -4.82 2.10
C GLY A 129 -15.97 -5.74 3.20
N ARG A 130 -15.28 -6.82 2.80
CA ARG A 130 -14.72 -7.77 3.75
C ARG A 130 -13.61 -7.18 4.63
N VAL A 131 -12.78 -6.28 4.08
CA VAL A 131 -11.81 -5.51 4.88
C VAL A 131 -12.54 -4.69 5.94
N PHE A 132 -13.60 -3.97 5.60
CA PHE A 132 -14.34 -3.19 6.59
C PHE A 132 -14.99 -4.04 7.68
N GLU A 133 -15.55 -5.19 7.31
CA GLU A 133 -16.09 -6.15 8.29
C GLU A 133 -15.03 -6.61 9.28
N LEU A 134 -13.88 -7.09 8.79
CA LEU A 134 -12.81 -7.62 9.65
C LEU A 134 -12.14 -6.55 10.51
N PHE A 135 -12.03 -5.33 10.01
CA PHE A 135 -11.46 -4.23 10.79
C PHE A 135 -12.47 -3.66 11.80
N GLY A 136 -13.77 -3.64 11.47
CA GLY A 136 -14.83 -3.11 12.33
C GLY A 136 -15.48 -4.11 13.28
N SER A 137 -15.28 -5.43 13.11
CA SER A 137 -15.82 -6.45 14.02
C SER A 137 -15.14 -6.46 15.39
N GLU A 138 -14.00 -5.79 15.53
CA GLU A 138 -13.12 -5.93 16.68
C GLU A 138 -13.14 -4.74 17.64
N GLU A 139 -13.47 -3.52 17.18
CA GLU A 139 -13.78 -2.42 18.10
C GLU A 139 -14.89 -2.84 19.10
N ARG A 140 -15.84 -3.65 18.64
CA ARG A 140 -16.93 -4.18 19.47
C ARG A 140 -16.52 -5.25 20.49
N LEU A 141 -15.36 -5.90 20.32
CA LEU A 141 -14.88 -6.93 21.27
C LEU A 141 -14.02 -6.31 22.38
N GLU A 142 -13.25 -5.26 22.07
CA GLU A 142 -12.49 -4.50 23.06
C GLU A 142 -13.42 -3.70 23.99
N GLU A 143 -14.49 -3.09 23.46
CA GLU A 143 -15.51 -2.40 24.26
C GLU A 143 -16.32 -3.33 25.18
N GLN A 144 -16.52 -4.59 24.80
CA GLN A 144 -17.27 -5.56 25.61
C GLN A 144 -16.41 -6.16 26.74
N GLY A 145 -15.09 -6.28 26.56
CA GLY A 145 -14.17 -6.81 27.58
C GLY A 145 -13.86 -5.83 28.72
N GLU A 146 -13.94 -4.52 28.48
CA GLU A 146 -13.71 -3.50 29.53
C GLU A 146 -14.91 -3.30 30.48
N GLY A 147 -16.11 -3.79 30.08
CA GLY A 147 -17.34 -3.71 30.88
C GLY A 147 -17.47 -4.80 31.96
N GLU A 148 -16.81 -5.94 31.82
CA GLU A 148 -16.94 -7.09 32.74
C GLU A 148 -15.94 -7.07 33.91
N GLY A 149 -14.98 -6.14 33.93
CA GLY A 149 -13.94 -6.03 34.97
C GLY A 149 -14.23 -5.09 36.13
N ARG A 150 -15.45 -4.51 36.21
CA ARG A 150 -15.87 -3.60 37.28
C ARG A 150 -17.19 -4.07 37.90
N ASN A 151 -17.12 -5.08 38.77
CA ASN A 151 -18.09 -5.32 39.85
C ASN A 151 -17.40 -6.02 41.01
#